data_AF-A0A442SHA7-F1
#
_entry.id   AF-A0A442SHA7-F1
#
_cell.length_a   1.000
_cell.length_b   1.000
_cell.length_c   1.000
_cell.angle_alpha   90.00
_cell.angle_beta   90.00
_cell.angle_gamma   90.00
#
_symmetry.space_group_name_H-M   'P 1'
#
loop_
_entity.id
_entity.type
_entity.pdbx_description
1 polymer ?
#
loop_
_entity_poly.entity_id
_entity_poly.type
_entity_poly.pdbx_seq_one_letter_code
_entity_poly.pdbx_strand_id
1 'polypeptide(L)'
;MAQASDHFLNAMRLLTRLNCAQYLLSNLRKRPNGALKAHHHEQLTRLYVAAVRGVDPDLVRRIHDADYHAVHDATAAELTNQLDQIIAFDLDGDVGDRLIERFFRAFHRIALRVLIP
;
A
#
# COMPACT_ATOMS: atom_id res chain seq x y z
N MET A 1 -23.37 9.03 0.71
CA MET A 1 -22.10 8.69 1.40
C MET A 1 -21.44 7.44 0.84
N ALA A 2 -22.15 6.34 0.58
CA ALA A 2 -21.58 5.12 -0.01
C ALA A 2 -20.84 5.36 -1.35
N GLN A 3 -21.45 6.09 -2.28
CA GLN A 3 -20.88 6.35 -3.60
C GLN A 3 -19.54 7.12 -3.58
N ALA A 4 -19.35 8.06 -2.64
CA ALA A 4 -18.09 8.81 -2.52
C ALA A 4 -16.95 7.92 -2.00
N SER A 5 -17.26 7.00 -1.09
CA SER A 5 -16.34 5.97 -0.61
C SER A 5 -15.95 5.01 -1.74
N ASP A 6 -16.90 4.61 -2.60
CA ASP A 6 -16.66 3.72 -3.74
C ASP A 6 -15.78 4.38 -4.82
N HIS A 7 -16.00 5.67 -5.08
CA HIS A 7 -15.14 6.44 -6.00
C HIS A 7 -13.72 6.57 -5.46
N PHE A 8 -13.55 6.87 -4.17
CA PHE A 8 -12.23 6.95 -3.56
C PHE A 8 -11.49 5.61 -3.62
N LEU A 9 -12.14 4.50 -3.25
CA LEU A 9 -11.58 3.15 -3.38
C LEU A 9 -11.12 2.88 -4.82
N ASN A 10 -11.96 3.16 -5.81
CA ASN A 10 -11.64 2.93 -7.21
C ASN A 10 -10.48 3.81 -7.71
N ALA A 11 -10.46 5.09 -7.33
CA ALA A 11 -9.38 6.01 -7.68
C ALA A 11 -8.04 5.53 -7.08
N MET A 12 -8.03 5.20 -5.79
CA MET A 12 -6.84 4.66 -5.12
C MET A 12 -6.39 3.34 -5.75
N ARG A 13 -7.33 2.45 -6.10
CA ARG A 13 -7.03 1.19 -6.78
C ARG A 13 -6.29 1.41 -8.08
N LEU A 14 -6.78 2.31 -8.92
CA LEU A 14 -6.17 2.61 -10.21
C LEU A 14 -4.80 3.28 -10.04
N LEU A 15 -4.72 4.28 -9.16
CA LEU A 15 -3.49 5.05 -8.92
C LEU A 15 -2.36 4.19 -8.34
N THR A 16 -2.69 3.26 -7.46
CA THR A 16 -1.69 2.47 -6.72
C THR A 16 -1.37 1.12 -7.35
N ARG A 17 -2.10 0.69 -8.39
CA ARG A 17 -1.97 -0.64 -8.99
C ARG A 17 -0.54 -1.02 -9.35
N LEU A 18 0.20 -0.11 -10.01
CA LEU A 18 1.59 -0.37 -10.41
C LEU A 18 2.49 -0.53 -9.19
N ASN A 19 2.33 0.33 -8.17
CA ASN A 19 3.11 0.24 -6.94
C ASN A 19 2.84 -1.07 -6.20
N CYS A 20 1.58 -1.51 -6.11
CA CYS A 20 1.22 -2.81 -5.55
C CYS A 20 1.87 -3.96 -6.31
N ALA A 21 1.82 -3.94 -7.65
CA ALA A 21 2.43 -4.98 -8.49
C ALA A 21 3.95 -5.06 -8.31
N GLN A 22 4.64 -3.91 -8.40
CA GLN A 22 6.09 -3.86 -8.27
C GLN A 22 6.56 -4.19 -6.85
N TYR A 23 5.82 -3.77 -5.83
CA TYR A 23 6.06 -4.17 -4.46
C TYR A 23 6.03 -5.70 -4.33
N LEU A 24 4.97 -6.36 -4.80
CA LEU A 24 4.84 -7.82 -4.73
C LEU A 24 5.94 -8.53 -5.55
N LEU A 25 6.23 -8.06 -6.76
CA LEU A 25 7.31 -8.62 -7.60
C LEU A 25 8.67 -8.55 -6.91
N SER A 26 8.96 -7.45 -6.21
CA SER A 26 10.22 -7.27 -5.47
C SER A 26 10.38 -8.16 -4.23
N ASN A 27 9.27 -8.77 -3.75
CA ASN A 27 9.26 -9.74 -2.65
C ASN A 27 9.40 -11.20 -3.13
N LEU A 28 9.36 -11.48 -4.44
CA LEU A 28 9.58 -12.83 -4.96
C LEU A 28 11.02 -13.29 -4.71
N ARG A 29 11.20 -14.55 -4.29
CA ARG A 29 12.53 -15.11 -3.99
C ARG A 29 13.45 -15.14 -5.21
N LYS A 30 12.88 -15.33 -6.41
CA LYS A 30 13.63 -15.30 -7.69
C LYS A 30 14.08 -13.91 -8.12
N ARG A 31 13.54 -12.84 -7.53
CA ARG A 31 13.84 -11.43 -7.86
C ARG A 31 13.85 -10.55 -6.60
N PRO A 32 14.67 -10.86 -5.58
CA PRO A 32 14.66 -10.11 -4.35
C PRO A 32 15.27 -8.73 -4.61
N ASN A 33 14.50 -7.68 -4.34
CA ASN A 33 15.00 -6.30 -4.44
C ASN A 33 14.47 -5.47 -3.28
N GLY A 34 15.25 -5.44 -2.20
CA GLY A 34 14.89 -4.69 -0.99
C GLY A 34 14.73 -3.18 -1.22
N ALA A 35 15.49 -2.60 -2.15
CA ALA A 35 15.37 -1.18 -2.48
C ALA A 35 14.04 -0.87 -3.18
N LEU A 36 13.64 -1.68 -4.17
CA LEU A 36 12.33 -1.53 -4.82
C LEU A 36 11.17 -1.82 -3.85
N LYS A 37 11.33 -2.80 -2.96
CA LYS A 37 10.36 -3.09 -1.90
C LYS A 37 10.11 -1.84 -1.05
N ALA A 38 11.18 -1.26 -0.50
CA ALA A 38 11.10 -0.05 0.32
C ALA A 38 10.52 1.13 -0.47
N HIS A 39 10.99 1.34 -1.71
CA HIS A 39 10.52 2.41 -2.57
C HIS A 39 9.01 2.35 -2.83
N HIS A 40 8.49 1.18 -3.24
CA HIS A 40 7.06 1.08 -3.55
C HIS A 40 6.19 1.13 -2.29
N HIS A 41 6.67 0.63 -1.15
CA HIS A 41 5.95 0.78 0.12
C HIS A 41 5.88 2.24 0.58
N GLU A 42 6.99 2.97 0.44
CA GLU A 42 7.05 4.41 0.69
C GLU A 42 6.09 5.18 -0.23
N GLN A 43 6.10 4.90 -1.53
CA GLN A 43 5.19 5.54 -2.50
C GLN A 43 3.72 5.28 -2.15
N LEU A 44 3.35 4.04 -1.84
CA LEU A 44 1.98 3.70 -1.40
C LEU A 44 1.58 4.50 -0.15
N THR A 45 2.46 4.54 0.85
CA THR A 45 2.21 5.25 2.11
C THR A 45 2.00 6.74 1.86
N ARG A 46 2.89 7.39 1.11
CA ARG A 46 2.78 8.82 0.77
C ARG A 46 1.49 9.12 0.03
N LEU A 47 1.15 8.32 -0.98
CA LEU A 47 -0.08 8.52 -1.77
C LEU A 47 -1.34 8.46 -0.90
N TYR A 48 -1.41 7.54 0.06
CA TYR A 48 -2.57 7.45 0.96
C TYR A 48 -2.68 8.66 1.90
N VAL A 49 -1.59 9.06 2.54
CA VAL A 49 -1.59 10.25 3.41
C VAL A 49 -1.96 11.49 2.61
N ALA A 50 -1.35 11.68 1.43
CA ALA A 50 -1.64 12.78 0.52
C ALA A 50 -3.13 12.83 0.13
N ALA A 51 -3.70 11.69 -0.28
CA ALA A 51 -5.09 11.63 -0.73
C ALA A 51 -6.08 11.94 0.40
N VAL A 52 -5.80 11.52 1.64
CA VAL A 52 -6.68 11.78 2.79
C VAL A 52 -6.51 13.19 3.36
N ARG A 53 -5.27 13.70 3.41
CA ARG A 53 -4.95 15.02 3.98
C ARG A 53 -5.06 16.16 2.97
N GLY A 54 -5.18 15.86 1.67
CA GLY A 54 -5.35 16.87 0.62
C GLY A 54 -4.06 17.64 0.31
N VAL A 55 -2.91 16.96 0.32
CA VAL A 55 -1.60 17.57 0.08
C VAL A 55 -0.85 16.88 -1.06
N ASP A 56 0.19 17.52 -1.58
CA ASP A 56 1.13 16.89 -2.53
C ASP A 56 1.86 15.70 -1.86
N PRO A 57 1.91 14.50 -2.50
CA PRO A 57 2.66 13.35 -2.02
C PRO A 57 4.13 13.63 -1.66
N ASP A 58 4.80 14.55 -2.35
CA ASP A 58 6.20 14.89 -2.08
C ASP A 58 6.37 15.75 -0.81
N LEU A 59 5.28 16.36 -0.34
CA LEU A 59 5.26 17.16 0.89
C LEU A 59 4.84 16.35 2.12
N VAL A 60 4.34 15.12 1.96
CA VAL A 60 3.83 14.30 3.07
C VAL A 60 4.85 14.14 4.19
N ARG A 61 6.10 13.79 3.86
CA ARG A 61 7.17 13.60 4.86
C ARG A 61 7.61 14.89 5.56
N ARG A 62 7.22 16.06 5.04
CA ARG A 62 7.53 17.37 5.64
C ARG A 62 6.39 17.87 6.51
N ILE A 63 5.15 17.64 6.09
CA ILE A 63 3.94 18.23 6.70
C ILE A 63 3.19 17.23 7.59
N HIS A 64 3.15 15.96 7.17
CA HIS A 64 2.36 14.89 7.78
C HIS A 64 3.24 13.69 8.15
N ASP A 65 4.41 13.95 8.74
CA ASP A 65 5.40 12.92 9.03
C ASP A 65 4.88 11.86 10.02
N ALA A 66 4.08 12.29 11.01
CA ALA A 66 3.44 11.40 11.97
C ALA A 66 2.41 10.47 11.30
N ASP A 67 1.57 11.00 10.41
CA ASP A 67 0.61 10.19 9.64
C ASP A 67 1.33 9.19 8.73
N TYR A 68 2.43 9.63 8.09
CA TYR A 68 3.28 8.76 7.28
C TYR A 68 3.80 7.59 8.11
N HIS A 69 4.43 7.86 9.26
CA HIS A 69 4.97 6.82 10.13
C HIS A 69 3.87 5.89 10.66
N ALA A 70 2.72 6.43 11.05
CA ALA A 70 1.59 5.62 11.50
C ALA A 70 1.10 4.63 10.41
N VAL A 71 0.94 5.08 9.17
CA VAL A 71 0.52 4.20 8.05
C VAL A 71 1.62 3.22 7.66
N HIS A 72 2.86 3.70 7.55
CA HIS A 72 4.02 2.88 7.22
C HIS A 72 4.18 1.72 8.20
N ASP A 73 4.15 2.02 9.50
CA ASP A 73 4.41 1.04 10.55
C ASP A 73 3.24 0.05 10.70
N ALA A 74 2.00 0.54 10.62
CA ALA A 74 0.82 -0.33 10.65
C ALA A 74 0.80 -1.29 9.45
N THR A 75 1.05 -0.79 8.24
CA THR A 75 1.09 -1.64 7.04
C THR A 75 2.30 -2.58 7.05
N ALA A 76 3.42 -2.17 7.67
CA ALA A 76 4.56 -3.04 7.88
C ALA A 76 4.22 -4.23 8.78
N ALA A 77 3.66 -3.95 9.95
CA ALA A 77 3.33 -4.95 10.96
C ALA A 77 2.19 -5.89 10.54
N GLU A 78 1.11 -5.33 9.96
CA GLU A 78 -0.14 -6.06 9.72
C GLU A 78 -0.26 -6.66 8.33
N LEU A 79 0.62 -6.31 7.39
CA LEU A 79 0.54 -6.80 6.00
C LEU A 79 1.89 -7.25 5.47
N THR A 80 2.89 -6.37 5.40
CA THR A 80 4.11 -6.69 4.64
C THR A 80 5.00 -7.74 5.30
N ASN A 81 4.94 -7.86 6.62
CA ASN A 81 5.62 -8.93 7.37
C ASN A 81 4.85 -10.26 7.39
N GLN A 82 3.62 -10.29 6.86
CA GLN A 82 2.69 -11.43 6.95
C GLN A 82 1.96 -11.68 5.62
N LEU A 83 2.61 -11.44 4.48
CA LEU A 83 1.99 -11.51 3.15
C LEU A 83 1.43 -12.90 2.82
N ASP A 84 2.11 -13.96 3.25
CA ASP A 84 1.65 -15.34 3.13
C ASP A 84 0.33 -15.56 3.88
N GLN A 85 0.21 -15.06 5.11
CA GLN A 85 -0.98 -15.24 5.94
C GLN A 85 -2.15 -14.36 5.48
N ILE A 86 -1.88 -13.11 5.09
CA ILE A 86 -2.93 -12.13 4.80
C ILE A 86 -3.47 -12.26 3.36
N ILE A 87 -2.61 -12.53 2.38
CA ILE A 87 -3.01 -12.56 0.97
C ILE A 87 -2.72 -13.89 0.26
N ALA A 88 -2.21 -14.90 0.98
CA ALA A 88 -1.71 -16.15 0.41
C ALA A 88 -0.56 -15.90 -0.59
N PHE A 89 0.36 -14.99 -0.25
CA PHE A 89 1.53 -14.70 -1.07
C PHE A 89 2.50 -15.89 -1.08
N ASP A 90 2.75 -16.44 -2.26
CA ASP A 90 3.77 -17.46 -2.49
C ASP A 90 5.05 -16.79 -3.01
N LEU A 91 6.15 -16.94 -2.25
CA LEU A 91 7.46 -16.36 -2.58
C LEU A 91 8.04 -16.91 -3.90
N ASP A 92 7.67 -18.12 -4.29
CA ASP A 92 8.15 -18.78 -5.51
C ASP A 92 7.13 -18.69 -6.67
N GLY A 93 5.93 -18.20 -6.37
CA GLY A 93 4.79 -18.13 -7.28
C GLY A 93 4.88 -17.00 -8.31
N ASP A 94 3.70 -16.55 -8.75
CA ASP A 94 3.53 -15.46 -9.71
C ASP A 94 2.65 -14.34 -9.15
N VAL A 95 2.92 -13.11 -9.60
CA VAL A 95 2.18 -11.91 -9.18
C VAL A 95 1.09 -11.63 -10.20
N GLY A 96 -0.03 -12.32 -10.03
CA GLY A 96 -1.24 -12.09 -10.82
C GLY A 96 -2.14 -10.99 -10.26
N ASP A 97 -3.05 -10.51 -11.10
CA ASP A 97 -4.04 -9.45 -10.78
C ASP A 97 -4.82 -9.69 -9.49
N ARG A 98 -5.18 -10.95 -9.20
CA ARG A 98 -5.90 -11.31 -7.97
C ARG A 98 -5.09 -11.03 -6.72
N LEU A 99 -3.78 -11.28 -6.76
CA LEU A 99 -2.87 -11.06 -5.64
C LEU A 99 -2.62 -9.56 -5.43
N ILE A 100 -2.46 -8.82 -6.52
CA ILE A 100 -2.37 -7.36 -6.52
C ILE A 100 -3.63 -6.74 -5.89
N GLU A 101 -4.82 -7.20 -6.29
CA GLU A 101 -6.09 -6.72 -5.75
C GLU A 101 -6.24 -7.03 -4.26
N ARG A 102 -5.84 -8.24 -3.81
CA ARG A 102 -5.87 -8.60 -2.38
C ARG A 102 -4.94 -7.72 -1.55
N PHE A 103 -3.71 -7.52 -2.03
CA PHE A 103 -2.75 -6.63 -1.38
C PHE A 103 -3.30 -5.20 -1.29
N PHE A 104 -3.81 -4.67 -2.41
CA PHE A 104 -4.43 -3.35 -2.44
C PHE A 104 -5.55 -3.21 -1.41
N ARG A 105 -6.50 -4.15 -1.35
CA ARG A 105 -7.63 -4.10 -0.39
C ARG A 105 -7.16 -4.14 1.06
N ALA A 106 -6.17 -4.97 1.36
CA ALA A 106 -5.59 -5.05 2.70
C ALA A 106 -4.91 -3.73 3.08
N PHE A 107 -4.06 -3.19 2.19
CA PHE A 107 -3.37 -1.93 2.38
C PHE A 107 -4.37 -0.77 2.56
N HIS A 108 -5.36 -0.68 1.68
CA HIS A 108 -6.41 0.35 1.72
C HIS A 108 -7.13 0.38 3.07
N ARG A 109 -7.56 -0.80 3.55
CA ARG A 109 -8.26 -0.94 4.83
C ARG A 109 -7.39 -0.51 6.00
N ILE A 110 -6.12 -0.91 6.03
CA ILE A 110 -5.19 -0.56 7.11
C ILE A 110 -4.92 0.96 7.10
N ALA A 111 -4.57 1.51 5.93
CA ALA A 111 -4.25 2.93 5.79
C ALA A 111 -5.44 3.83 6.18
N LEU A 112 -6.67 3.52 5.73
CA LEU A 112 -7.84 4.30 6.10
C LEU A 112 -8.17 4.20 7.59
N ARG A 113 -8.07 3.02 8.20
CA ARG A 113 -8.28 2.84 9.65
C ARG A 113 -7.30 3.70 10.47
N VAL A 114 -6.07 3.87 9.98
CA VAL A 114 -5.06 4.68 10.65
C VAL A 114 -5.32 6.18 10.48
N LEU A 115 -5.70 6.62 9.27
CA LEU A 115 -5.81 8.05 8.94
C LEU A 115 -7.16 8.67 9.29
N ILE A 116 -8.22 7.85 9.31
CA ILE A 116 -9.61 8.23 9.56
C ILE A 116 -10.18 7.26 10.62
N PRO A 117 -9.80 7.44 11.90
CA PRO A 117 -10.29 6.60 12.99
C PRO A 117 -11.80 6.79 13.26
#